data_AF-A0A644X4M5-F1
#
_entry.id   AF-A0A644X4M5-F1
#
_cell.length_a   1.000
_cell.length_b   1.000
_cell.length_c   1.000
_cell.angle_alpha   90.00
_cell.angle_beta   90.00
_cell.angle_gamma   90.00
#
_symmetry.space_group_name_H-M   'P 1'
#
loop_
_entity.id
_entity.type
_entity.pdbx_description
1 polymer ?
#
loop_
_entity_poly.entity_id
_entity_poly.type
_entity_poly.pdbx_seq_one_letter_code
_entity_poly.pdbx_strand_id
1 'polypeptide(L)'
;MPCDIGQVWKARKQNPDAFRILCDILDDSVKWLNGTSRDALLSELSLHSDEYTFSSTADALAQKPVLIVAATLDTCTPPESHCEPLAQKILAENGTMLRQVSLPTDHFAADYRIELALTAGRFFTDLN
;
A
#
# COMPACT_ATOMS: atom_id res chain seq x y z
N MET A 1 -4.28 -2.04 -6.30
CA MET A 1 -4.01 -1.12 -5.17
C MET A 1 -2.54 -0.67 -5.25
N PRO A 2 -2.13 0.55 -4.86
CA PRO A 2 -0.71 0.90 -4.88
C PRO A 2 0.05 -0.03 -3.91
N CYS A 3 1.16 -0.63 -4.34
CA CYS A 3 2.04 -1.43 -3.50
C CYS A 3 3.06 -0.53 -2.78
N ASP A 4 3.37 -0.80 -1.52
CA ASP A 4 4.43 -0.08 -0.79
C ASP A 4 5.82 -0.58 -1.25
N ILE A 5 6.27 -0.09 -2.41
CA ILE A 5 7.52 -0.53 -3.04
C ILE A 5 8.76 -0.18 -2.19
N GLY A 6 8.72 0.93 -1.43
CA GLY A 6 9.79 1.30 -0.51
C GLY A 6 9.94 0.27 0.60
N GLN A 7 8.82 -0.19 1.16
CA GLN A 7 8.82 -1.20 2.21
C GLN A 7 9.26 -2.57 1.67
N VAL A 8 8.82 -2.95 0.47
CA VAL A 8 9.28 -4.17 -0.20
C VAL A 8 10.80 -4.14 -0.40
N TRP A 9 11.38 -2.99 -0.81
CA TRP A 9 12.83 -2.85 -0.93
C TRP A 9 13.54 -2.99 0.42
N LYS A 10 13.06 -2.31 1.46
CA LYS A 10 13.65 -2.37 2.80
C LYS A 10 13.62 -3.78 3.38
N ALA A 11 12.50 -4.48 3.19
CA ALA A 11 12.29 -5.84 3.69
C ALA A 11 12.80 -6.94 2.74
N ARG A 12 13.49 -6.61 1.64
CA ARG A 12 13.86 -7.59 0.59
C ARG A 12 14.66 -8.80 1.08
N LYS A 13 15.41 -8.66 2.19
CA LYS A 13 16.14 -9.79 2.80
C LYS A 13 15.25 -10.68 3.63
N GLN A 14 14.22 -10.10 4.27
CA GLN A 14 13.26 -10.78 5.13
C GLN A 14 12.11 -11.39 4.32
N ASN A 15 11.74 -10.78 3.20
CA ASN A 15 10.70 -11.25 2.28
C ASN A 15 11.23 -11.29 0.83
N PRO A 16 12.06 -12.29 0.49
CA PRO A 16 12.67 -12.41 -0.83
C PRO A 16 11.65 -12.69 -1.94
N ASP A 17 10.51 -13.32 -1.61
CA ASP A 17 9.47 -13.63 -2.60
C ASP A 17 8.71 -12.38 -3.01
N ALA A 18 8.33 -11.50 -2.08
CA ALA A 18 7.74 -10.20 -2.43
C ALA A 18 8.69 -9.33 -3.27
N PHE A 19 9.99 -9.35 -2.96
CA PHE A 19 10.98 -8.62 -3.75
C PHE A 19 11.16 -9.23 -5.16
N ARG A 20 11.06 -10.55 -5.30
CA ARG A 20 11.09 -11.20 -6.61
C ARG A 20 9.87 -10.87 -7.45
N ILE A 21 8.67 -10.89 -6.85
CA ILE A 21 7.44 -10.45 -7.53
C ILE A 21 7.57 -9.00 -8.00
N LEU A 22 8.12 -8.10 -7.17
CA LEU A 22 8.40 -6.73 -7.59
C LEU A 22 9.36 -6.68 -8.78
N CYS A 23 10.43 -7.47 -8.78
CA CYS A 23 11.34 -7.56 -9.92
C CYS A 23 10.65 -8.03 -11.20
N ASP A 24 9.78 -9.03 -11.11
CA ASP A 24 9.03 -9.56 -12.25
C ASP A 24 8.05 -8.51 -12.81
N ILE A 25 7.38 -7.75 -11.93
CA ILE A 25 6.53 -6.62 -12.30
C ILE A 25 7.36 -5.54 -13.01
N LEU A 26 8.54 -5.20 -12.50
CA LEU A 26 9.42 -4.22 -13.13
C LEU A 26 9.92 -4.70 -14.50
N ASP A 27 10.32 -5.97 -14.62
CA ASP A 27 10.74 -6.59 -15.89
C ASP A 27 9.64 -6.52 -16.95
N ASP A 28 8.38 -6.74 -16.57
CA ASP A 28 7.27 -6.63 -17.51
C ASP A 28 6.94 -5.18 -17.84
N SER A 29 6.98 -4.29 -16.84
CA SER A 29 6.65 -2.88 -16.99
C SER A 29 7.59 -2.15 -17.94
N VAL A 30 8.91 -2.40 -17.85
CA VAL A 30 9.92 -1.69 -18.66
C VAL A 30 9.80 -1.97 -20.15
N LYS A 31 9.12 -3.06 -20.57
CA LYS A 31 8.84 -3.34 -22.00
C LYS A 31 7.96 -2.26 -22.64
N TRP A 32 7.22 -1.50 -21.83
CA TRP A 32 6.26 -0.49 -22.26
C TRP A 32 6.73 0.95 -21.97
N LEU A 33 7.92 1.13 -21.39
CA LEU A 33 8.43 2.43 -20.95
C LEU A 33 9.65 2.85 -21.76
N ASN A 34 9.65 4.08 -22.26
CA ASN A 34 10.82 4.67 -22.91
C ASN A 34 11.69 5.40 -21.89
N GLY A 35 13.02 5.27 -22.03
CA GLY A 35 13.99 6.07 -21.24
C GLY A 35 14.29 5.53 -19.84
N THR A 36 13.88 4.31 -19.51
CA THR A 36 14.24 3.64 -18.25
C THR A 36 14.59 2.18 -18.50
N SER A 37 15.13 1.51 -17.49
CA SER A 37 15.43 0.08 -17.48
C SER A 37 15.11 -0.48 -16.10
N ARG A 38 15.05 -1.80 -15.97
CA ARG A 38 14.87 -2.43 -14.65
C ARG A 38 15.94 -1.96 -13.67
N ASP A 39 17.20 -1.95 -14.09
CA ASP A 39 18.31 -1.57 -13.22
C ASP A 39 18.24 -0.11 -12.81
N ALA A 40 17.77 0.78 -13.71
CA ALA A 40 17.53 2.17 -13.39
C ALA A 40 16.44 2.31 -12.33
N LEU A 41 15.30 1.61 -12.48
CA LEU A 41 14.19 1.63 -11.52
C LEU A 41 14.60 1.02 -10.16
N LEU A 42 15.38 -0.06 -10.14
CA LEU A 42 15.89 -0.66 -8.91
C LEU A 42 16.92 0.26 -8.22
N SER A 43 17.74 0.95 -9.00
CA SER A 43 18.69 1.94 -8.46
C SER A 43 17.96 3.12 -7.84
N GLU A 44 16.94 3.64 -8.52
CA GLU A 44 16.07 4.70 -7.98
C GLU A 44 15.38 4.24 -6.70
N LEU A 45 14.79 3.04 -6.71
CA LEU A 45 14.16 2.48 -5.53
C LEU A 45 15.14 2.31 -4.37
N SER A 46 16.40 1.94 -4.65
CA SER A 46 17.43 1.89 -3.61
C SER A 46 17.74 3.25 -3.01
N LEU A 47 17.76 4.32 -3.83
CA LEU A 47 18.07 5.67 -3.40
C LEU A 47 16.91 6.31 -2.63
N HIS A 48 15.67 6.03 -3.03
CA HIS A 48 14.45 6.66 -2.53
C HIS A 48 13.59 5.72 -1.67
N SER A 49 14.11 4.57 -1.25
CA SER A 49 13.30 3.58 -0.49
C SER A 49 12.67 4.13 0.78
N ASP A 50 13.29 5.11 1.43
CA ASP A 50 12.72 5.79 2.60
C ASP A 50 11.56 6.72 2.23
N GLU A 51 11.65 7.41 1.10
CA GLU A 51 10.62 8.30 0.61
C GLU A 51 9.41 7.51 0.08
N TYR A 52 9.68 6.41 -0.61
CA TYR A 52 8.66 5.57 -1.27
C TYR A 52 7.94 4.60 -0.33
N THR A 53 8.19 4.66 0.98
CA THR A 53 7.35 3.97 1.98
C THR A 53 6.07 4.74 2.25
N PHE A 54 4.94 4.05 2.46
CA PHE A 54 3.71 4.75 2.86
C PHE A 54 3.84 5.42 4.22
N SER A 55 4.64 4.83 5.12
CA SER A 55 4.91 5.39 6.44
C SER A 55 5.58 6.76 6.39
N SER A 56 6.22 7.14 5.28
CA SER A 56 6.77 8.50 5.08
C SER A 56 5.68 9.58 5.02
N THR A 57 4.44 9.19 4.74
CA THR A 57 3.28 10.10 4.64
C THR A 57 2.38 10.10 5.88
N ALA A 58 2.73 9.30 6.90
CA ALA A 58 1.86 9.05 8.03
C ALA A 58 1.60 10.30 8.89
N ASP A 59 2.56 11.23 8.98
CA ASP A 59 2.41 12.51 9.68
C ASP A 59 1.33 13.39 9.04
N ALA A 60 1.37 13.52 7.71
CA ALA A 60 0.41 14.29 6.94
C ALA A 60 -0.98 13.62 6.93
N LEU A 61 -1.01 12.29 6.95
CA LEU A 61 -2.24 11.51 7.05
C LEU A 61 -2.86 11.58 8.45
N ALA A 62 -2.07 11.67 9.51
CA ALA A 62 -2.57 11.82 10.88
C ALA A 62 -3.38 13.11 11.10
N GLN A 63 -3.15 14.14 10.28
CA GLN A 63 -3.89 15.41 10.33
C GLN A 63 -5.19 15.41 9.51
N LYS A 64 -5.58 14.27 8.94
CA LYS A 64 -6.73 14.17 8.03
C LYS A 64 -7.61 12.98 8.40
N PRO A 65 -8.89 12.98 7.99
CA PRO A 65 -9.68 11.77 8.08
C PRO A 65 -9.13 10.76 7.08
N VAL A 66 -8.88 9.53 7.55
CA VAL A 66 -8.32 8.45 6.72
C VAL A 66 -9.19 7.21 6.84
N LEU A 67 -9.55 6.63 5.70
CA LEU A 67 -10.14 5.30 5.61
C LEU A 67 -9.10 4.34 5.05
N ILE A 68 -8.82 3.26 5.78
CA ILE A 68 -8.06 2.10 5.30
C ILE A 68 -9.03 0.94 5.16
N VAL A 69 -9.10 0.35 3.97
CA VAL A 69 -9.85 -0.88 3.70
C VAL A 69 -8.87 -1.98 3.35
N ALA A 70 -8.84 -3.04 4.16
CA ALA A 70 -7.98 -4.20 3.98
C ALA A 70 -8.78 -5.40 3.47
N ALA A 71 -8.21 -6.13 2.51
CA ALA A 71 -8.73 -7.40 2.05
C ALA A 71 -7.99 -8.54 2.76
N THR A 72 -8.67 -9.33 3.58
CA THR A 72 -7.99 -10.28 4.48
C THR A 72 -7.45 -11.53 3.78
N LEU A 73 -7.83 -11.77 2.53
CA LEU A 73 -7.33 -12.87 1.69
C LEU A 73 -6.39 -12.36 0.59
N ASP A 74 -5.96 -11.09 0.67
CA ASP A 74 -5.03 -10.50 -0.27
C ASP A 74 -3.64 -11.15 -0.16
N THR A 75 -3.23 -11.85 -1.21
CA THR A 75 -1.91 -12.47 -1.32
C THR A 75 -0.92 -11.62 -2.13
N CYS A 76 -1.39 -10.56 -2.79
CA CYS A 76 -0.56 -9.63 -3.56
C CYS A 76 0.03 -8.54 -2.67
N THR A 77 -0.77 -7.99 -1.77
CA THR A 77 -0.37 -7.00 -0.75
C THR A 77 -0.99 -7.35 0.60
N PRO A 78 -0.49 -8.39 1.28
CA PRO A 78 -1.05 -8.83 2.57
C PRO A 78 -1.10 -7.69 3.59
N PRO A 79 -2.23 -7.50 4.31
CA PRO A 79 -2.44 -6.37 5.23
C PRO A 79 -1.28 -6.12 6.20
N GLU A 80 -0.72 -7.19 6.77
CA GLU A 80 0.39 -7.17 7.74
C GLU A 80 1.68 -6.55 7.19
N SER A 81 1.84 -6.57 5.86
CA SER A 81 3.02 -6.08 5.15
C SER A 81 2.76 -4.78 4.38
N HIS A 82 1.52 -4.28 4.40
CA HIS A 82 1.08 -3.17 3.56
C HIS A 82 0.32 -2.10 4.36
N CYS A 83 -0.97 -2.30 4.61
CA CYS A 83 -1.80 -1.24 5.20
C CYS A 83 -1.75 -1.20 6.73
N GLU A 84 -1.49 -2.31 7.41
CA GLU A 84 -1.39 -2.34 8.88
C GLU A 84 -0.20 -1.51 9.41
N PRO A 85 1.01 -1.59 8.84
CA PRO A 85 2.12 -0.73 9.25
C PRO A 85 1.81 0.76 9.09
N LEU A 86 1.10 1.14 8.02
CA LEU A 86 0.66 2.52 7.80
C LEU A 86 -0.33 2.96 8.88
N ALA A 87 -1.34 2.13 9.17
CA ALA A 87 -2.33 2.41 10.20
C ALA A 87 -1.68 2.62 11.58
N GLN A 88 -0.76 1.72 11.96
CA GLN A 88 -0.01 1.83 13.21
C GLN A 88 0.81 3.13 13.28
N LYS A 89 1.45 3.51 12.17
CA LYS A 89 2.24 4.74 12.10
C LYS A 89 1.35 5.98 12.21
N ILE A 90 0.21 6.03 11.54
CA ILE A 90 -0.76 7.15 11.65
C ILE A 90 -1.23 7.30 13.11
N LEU A 91 -1.56 6.20 13.79
CA LEU A 91 -1.97 6.23 15.20
C LEU A 91 -0.83 6.72 16.11
N ALA A 92 0.41 6.31 15.83
CA ALA A 92 1.59 6.78 16.57
C ALA A 92 1.87 8.28 16.39
N GLU A 93 1.49 8.86 15.25
CA GLU A 93 1.54 10.31 14.98
C GLU A 93 0.33 11.07 15.55
N ASN A 94 -0.41 10.49 16.50
CA ASN A 94 -1.63 11.02 17.13
C ASN A 94 -2.80 11.23 16.15
N GLY A 95 -2.85 10.47 15.05
CA GLY A 95 -3.99 10.48 14.13
C GLY A 95 -5.25 9.92 14.77
N THR A 96 -6.20 10.77 15.12
CA THR A 96 -7.44 10.37 15.82
C THR A 96 -8.61 10.04 14.88
N MET A 97 -8.49 10.39 13.60
CA MET A 97 -9.57 10.26 12.59
C MET A 97 -9.32 9.13 11.60
N LEU A 98 -8.69 8.04 12.07
CA LEU A 98 -8.42 6.84 11.29
C LEU A 98 -9.57 5.83 11.45
N ARG A 99 -10.17 5.42 10.33
CA ARG A 99 -11.13 4.32 10.25
C ARG A 99 -10.50 3.16 9.50
N GLN A 100 -10.55 1.97 10.10
CA GLN A 100 -10.07 0.73 9.49
C GLN A 100 -11.24 -0.22 9.27
N VAL A 101 -11.33 -0.82 8.08
CA VAL A 101 -12.33 -1.82 7.71
C VAL A 101 -11.62 -3.00 7.07
N SER A 102 -11.97 -4.22 7.50
CA SER A 102 -11.45 -5.45 6.89
C SER A 102 -12.58 -6.20 6.22
N LEU A 103 -12.37 -6.60 4.95
CA LEU A 103 -13.31 -7.37 4.16
C LEU A 103 -12.70 -8.76 3.87
N PRO A 104 -13.45 -9.86 4.05
CA PRO A 104 -12.93 -11.20 3.82
C PRO A 104 -12.94 -11.56 2.33
N THR A 105 -12.09 -10.87 1.57
CA THR A 105 -11.96 -10.97 0.11
C THR A 105 -10.50 -10.92 -0.32
N ASP A 106 -10.25 -11.17 -1.60
CA ASP A 106 -8.95 -11.11 -2.25
C ASP A 106 -8.53 -9.67 -2.63
N HIS A 107 -7.37 -9.53 -3.29
CA HIS A 107 -6.82 -8.26 -3.73
C HIS A 107 -7.78 -7.42 -4.60
N PHE A 108 -8.67 -8.07 -5.33
CA PHE A 108 -9.56 -7.41 -6.28
C PHE A 108 -10.86 -6.96 -5.65
N ALA A 109 -11.27 -7.56 -4.52
CA ALA A 109 -12.52 -7.28 -3.83
C ALA A 109 -13.76 -7.35 -4.76
N ALA A 110 -13.71 -8.20 -5.80
CA ALA A 110 -14.72 -8.21 -6.85
C ALA A 110 -16.10 -8.68 -6.36
N ASP A 111 -16.10 -9.65 -5.44
CA ASP A 111 -17.28 -10.15 -4.72
C ASP A 111 -17.80 -9.15 -3.67
N TYR A 112 -16.93 -8.28 -3.15
CA TYR A 112 -17.27 -7.20 -2.19
C TYR A 112 -17.44 -5.81 -2.82
N ARG A 113 -17.41 -5.67 -4.16
CA ARG A 113 -17.39 -4.37 -4.86
C ARG A 113 -18.50 -3.39 -4.43
N ILE A 114 -19.69 -3.90 -4.11
CA ILE A 114 -20.83 -3.08 -3.66
C ILE A 114 -20.57 -2.59 -2.22
N GLU A 115 -20.15 -3.49 -1.33
CA GLU A 115 -19.84 -3.14 0.06
C GLU A 115 -18.64 -2.20 0.15
N LEU A 116 -17.61 -2.38 -0.68
CA LEU A 116 -16.48 -1.48 -0.78
C LEU A 116 -16.92 -0.06 -1.20
N ALA A 117 -17.78 0.04 -2.23
CA ALA A 117 -18.32 1.33 -2.67
C ALA A 117 -19.17 2.00 -1.58
N LEU A 118 -20.02 1.25 -0.88
CA LEU A 118 -20.82 1.75 0.23
C LEU A 118 -19.96 2.18 1.41
N THR A 119 -18.89 1.44 1.72
CA THR A 119 -17.95 1.77 2.80
C THR A 119 -17.25 3.11 2.52
N ALA A 120 -16.76 3.29 1.29
CA ALA A 120 -16.18 4.55 0.86
C ALA A 120 -17.19 5.70 0.90
N GLY A 121 -18.41 5.47 0.40
CA GLY A 121 -19.49 6.46 0.42
C GLY A 121 -19.87 6.90 1.84
N ARG A 122 -20.06 5.95 2.76
CA ARG A 122 -20.38 6.22 4.18
C ARG A 122 -19.28 7.01 4.86
N PHE A 123 -18.02 6.69 4.58
CA PHE A 123 -16.91 7.45 5.14
C PHE A 123 -17.01 8.93 4.83
N PHE A 124 -17.34 9.33 3.59
CA PHE A 124 -17.52 10.74 3.27
C PHE A 124 -18.76 11.38 3.91
N THR A 125 -19.85 10.63 4.06
CA THR A 125 -21.07 11.18 4.69
C THR A 125 -20.92 11.36 6.20
N ASP A 126 -20.11 10.52 6.85
CA ASP A 126 -19.88 10.56 8.30
C ASP A 126 -18.89 11.66 8.74
N LEU A 127 -18.24 12.35 7.78
CA LEU A 127 -17.31 13.45 8.05
C LEU A 127 -17.99 14.83 8.12
N ASN A 128 -19.27 14.91 7.75
CA ASN A 128 -20.11 16.11 7.86
C ASN A 128 -20.78 16.17 9.23
#